data_AF-A0A7C5VW85-F1
#
_entry.id   AF-A0A7C5VW85-F1
#
_cell.length_a   1.000
_cell.length_b   1.000
_cell.length_c   1.000
_cell.angle_alpha   90.00
_cell.angle_beta   90.00
_cell.angle_gamma   90.00
#
_symmetry.space_group_name_H-M   'P 1'
#
loop_
_entity.id
_entity.type
_entity.pdbx_description
1 polymer ?
#
loop_
_entity_poly.entity_id
_entity_poly.type
_entity_poly.pdbx_seq_one_letter_code
_entity_poly.pdbx_strand_id
1 'polypeptide(L)'
;MAEAQKRTEIEIQNLIRSDHEIREELRSIRREIGGLSRSFSYAFENEAFRSLPDFLKKNFGIVLKKRLVREEIRGKEINIFGIGEKEGKEVFVVGEAKVRLDEVKAQDGVFDELEDKVSAVKEEYGQGIDVVKILVTHHATKGFINLAKQRGIIVIQSFEW
;
A
#
# COMPACT_ATOMS: atom_id res chain seq x y z
N MET A 1 28.27 -11.72 -54.45
CA MET A 1 27.42 -10.71 -53.76
C MET A 1 26.08 -11.31 -53.32
N ALA A 2 25.32 -11.97 -54.22
CA ALA A 2 24.02 -12.57 -53.88
C ALA A 2 24.04 -13.59 -52.72
N GLU A 3 25.07 -14.43 -52.61
CA GLU A 3 25.14 -15.42 -51.52
C GLU A 3 25.45 -14.79 -50.15
N ALA A 4 26.27 -13.74 -50.12
CA ALA A 4 26.52 -12.96 -48.91
C ALA A 4 25.25 -12.22 -48.44
N GLN A 5 24.50 -11.62 -49.38
CA GLN A 5 23.20 -10.99 -49.08
C GLN A 5 22.19 -12.01 -48.52
N LYS A 6 22.09 -13.19 -49.14
CA LYS A 6 21.20 -14.26 -48.68
C LYS A 6 21.55 -14.76 -47.28
N ARG A 7 22.85 -14.86 -46.95
CA ARG A 7 23.28 -15.19 -45.58
C ARG A 7 22.91 -14.10 -44.57
N THR A 8 23.12 -12.83 -44.93
CA THR A 8 22.72 -11.70 -44.09
C THR A 8 21.21 -11.65 -43.87
N GLU A 9 20.38 -11.91 -44.88
CA GLU A 9 18.92 -11.98 -44.73
C GLU A 9 18.49 -13.08 -43.75
N ILE A 10 19.11 -14.26 -43.82
CA ILE A 10 18.84 -15.36 -42.89
C ILE A 10 19.25 -14.98 -41.46
N GLU A 11 20.42 -14.37 -41.28
CA GLU A 11 20.87 -13.89 -39.96
C GLU A 11 19.95 -12.81 -39.38
N ILE A 12 19.48 -11.87 -40.20
CA ILE A 12 18.50 -10.84 -39.79
C ILE A 12 17.17 -11.49 -39.39
N GLN A 13 16.67 -12.45 -40.18
CA GLN A 13 15.43 -13.17 -39.84
C GLN A 13 15.56 -13.93 -38.51
N ASN A 14 16.70 -14.60 -38.30
CA ASN A 14 16.98 -15.27 -37.04
C ASN A 14 17.05 -14.27 -35.87
N LEU A 15 17.71 -13.12 -36.07
CA LEU A 15 17.80 -12.07 -35.05
C LEU A 15 16.43 -11.49 -34.69
N ILE A 16 15.58 -11.21 -35.69
CA ILE A 16 14.22 -10.69 -35.48
C ILE A 16 13.38 -11.70 -34.69
N ARG A 17 13.50 -12.99 -35.03
CA ARG A 17 12.79 -14.05 -34.30
C ARG A 17 13.24 -14.12 -32.84
N SER A 18 14.55 -14.11 -32.60
CA SER A 18 15.10 -14.12 -31.23
C SER A 18 14.69 -12.87 -30.45
N ASP A 19 14.69 -11.68 -31.06
CA ASP A 19 14.21 -10.43 -30.42
C ASP A 19 12.72 -10.54 -30.04
N HIS A 20 11.90 -11.16 -30.89
CA HIS A 20 10.49 -11.39 -30.61
C HIS A 20 10.30 -12.34 -29.41
N GLU A 21 10.97 -13.49 -29.42
CA GLU A 21 10.93 -14.48 -28.33
C GLU A 21 11.36 -13.86 -26.99
N ILE A 22 12.46 -13.09 -26.97
CA ILE A 22 12.92 -12.36 -25.77
C ILE A 22 11.88 -11.35 -25.26
N ARG A 23 11.22 -10.60 -26.16
CA ARG A 23 10.19 -9.62 -25.75
C ARG A 23 8.99 -10.30 -25.13
N GLU A 24 8.59 -11.46 -25.63
CA GLU A 24 7.49 -12.24 -25.06
C GLU A 24 7.84 -12.77 -23.67
N GLU A 25 9.03 -13.36 -23.51
CA GLU A 25 9.54 -13.81 -22.21
C GLU A 25 9.61 -12.66 -21.20
N LEU A 26 10.17 -11.50 -21.59
CA LEU A 26 10.23 -10.30 -20.75
C LEU A 26 8.83 -9.82 -20.35
N ARG A 27 7.83 -9.89 -21.24
CA ARG A 27 6.44 -9.57 -20.90
C ARG A 27 5.85 -10.57 -19.91
N SER A 28 6.18 -11.86 -20.01
CA SER A 28 5.74 -12.87 -19.02
C SER A 28 6.35 -12.61 -17.65
N ILE A 29 7.67 -12.44 -17.60
CA ILE A 29 8.41 -12.16 -16.36
C ILE A 29 7.87 -10.91 -15.67
N ARG A 30 7.62 -9.82 -16.43
CA ARG A 30 7.03 -8.59 -15.86
C ARG A 30 5.65 -8.83 -15.24
N ARG A 31 4.81 -9.66 -15.85
CA ARG A 31 3.49 -10.02 -15.30
C ARG A 31 3.63 -10.82 -14.01
N GLU A 32 4.51 -11.81 -13.99
CA GLU A 32 4.77 -12.65 -12.82
C GLU A 32 5.33 -11.83 -11.65
N ILE A 33 6.32 -10.98 -11.89
CA ILE A 33 6.87 -10.05 -10.88
C ILE A 33 5.77 -9.12 -10.36
N GLY A 34 4.91 -8.60 -11.25
CA GLY A 34 3.77 -7.79 -10.84
C GLY A 34 2.77 -8.57 -9.96
N GLY A 35 2.57 -9.86 -10.24
CA GLY A 35 1.79 -10.77 -9.40
C GLY A 35 2.41 -10.96 -8.01
N LEU A 36 3.71 -11.26 -7.96
CA LEU A 36 4.45 -11.45 -6.72
C LEU A 36 4.46 -10.19 -5.84
N SER A 37 4.65 -9.02 -6.45
CA SER A 37 4.60 -7.74 -5.74
C SER A 37 3.24 -7.53 -5.06
N ARG A 38 2.13 -7.81 -5.75
CA ARG A 38 0.78 -7.75 -5.15
C ARG A 38 0.61 -8.74 -4.00
N SER A 39 1.04 -9.98 -4.18
CA SER A 39 0.97 -11.01 -3.12
C SER A 39 1.76 -10.59 -1.88
N PHE A 40 2.91 -9.93 -2.06
CA PHE A 40 3.69 -9.40 -0.95
C PHE A 40 2.97 -8.25 -0.23
N SER A 41 2.36 -7.32 -0.96
CA SER A 41 1.55 -6.25 -0.37
C SER A 41 0.36 -6.81 0.44
N TYR A 42 -0.32 -7.83 -0.06
CA TYR A 42 -1.39 -8.50 0.70
C TYR A 42 -0.86 -9.21 1.95
N ALA A 43 0.33 -9.84 1.87
CA ALA A 43 0.95 -10.45 3.04
C ALA A 43 1.31 -9.41 4.11
N PHE A 44 1.83 -8.26 3.69
CA PHE A 44 2.17 -7.14 4.56
C PHE A 44 0.94 -6.55 5.28
N GLU A 45 -0.15 -6.33 4.56
CA GLU A 45 -1.43 -5.90 5.15
C GLU A 45 -1.97 -6.93 6.15
N ASN A 46 -1.91 -8.22 5.81
CA ASN A 46 -2.30 -9.29 6.73
C ASN A 46 -1.44 -9.33 7.99
N GLU A 47 -0.14 -9.02 7.90
CA GLU A 47 0.71 -8.85 9.06
C GLU A 47 0.24 -7.68 9.92
N ALA A 48 -0.04 -6.52 9.30
CA ALA A 48 -0.56 -5.36 10.00
C ALA A 48 -1.86 -5.69 10.74
N PHE A 49 -2.80 -6.43 10.15
CA PHE A 49 -4.03 -6.85 10.84
C PHE A 49 -3.78 -7.70 12.08
N ARG A 50 -2.71 -8.50 12.11
CA ARG A 50 -2.36 -9.33 13.27
C ARG A 50 -1.69 -8.53 14.37
N SER A 51 -0.79 -7.62 14.01
CA SER A 51 0.08 -6.92 14.97
C SER A 51 -0.52 -5.61 15.50
N LEU A 52 -1.28 -4.89 14.67
CA LEU A 52 -1.84 -3.58 15.04
C LEU A 52 -2.75 -3.60 16.28
N PRO A 53 -3.63 -4.59 16.51
CA PRO A 53 -4.50 -4.57 17.68
C PRO A 53 -3.74 -4.42 19.00
N ASP A 54 -2.69 -5.23 19.20
CA ASP A 54 -1.87 -5.19 20.41
C ASP A 54 -0.98 -3.94 20.45
N PHE A 55 -0.42 -3.55 19.31
CA PHE A 55 0.42 -2.35 19.20
C PHE A 55 -0.37 -1.08 19.53
N LEU A 56 -1.58 -0.93 19.01
CA LEU A 56 -2.46 0.22 19.25
C LEU A 56 -2.93 0.29 20.69
N LYS A 57 -3.24 -0.86 21.29
CA LYS A 57 -3.59 -0.93 22.70
C LYS A 57 -2.43 -0.51 23.60
N LYS A 58 -1.24 -1.07 23.37
CA LYS A 58 -0.06 -0.84 24.22
C LYS A 58 0.49 0.58 24.11
N ASN A 59 0.57 1.12 22.89
CA ASN A 59 1.27 2.39 22.64
C ASN A 59 0.34 3.60 22.58
N PHE A 60 -0.95 3.39 22.26
CA PHE A 60 -1.91 4.48 22.05
C PHE A 60 -3.19 4.36 22.90
N GLY A 61 -3.33 3.30 23.69
CA GLY A 61 -4.51 3.06 24.52
C GLY A 61 -5.79 2.81 23.71
N ILE A 62 -5.67 2.43 22.43
CA ILE A 62 -6.81 2.18 21.55
C ILE A 62 -7.12 0.68 21.60
N VAL A 63 -8.30 0.35 22.12
CA VAL A 63 -8.79 -1.04 22.17
C VAL A 63 -9.78 -1.24 21.04
N LEU A 64 -9.44 -2.09 20.08
CA LEU A 64 -10.33 -2.41 18.97
C LEU A 64 -11.52 -3.26 19.45
N LYS A 65 -12.75 -2.85 19.09
CA LYS A 65 -13.98 -3.58 19.44
C LYS A 65 -14.17 -4.83 18.57
N LYS A 66 -13.61 -4.81 17.36
CA LYS A 66 -13.62 -5.90 16.37
C LYS A 66 -12.28 -5.96 15.65
N ARG A 67 -12.03 -7.07 14.94
CA ARG A 67 -10.84 -7.20 14.08
C ARG A 67 -10.80 -6.08 13.04
N LEU A 68 -9.60 -5.64 12.69
CA LEU A 68 -9.38 -4.77 11.53
C LEU A 68 -9.76 -5.53 10.25
N VAL A 69 -10.30 -4.79 9.29
CA VAL A 69 -10.68 -5.30 7.97
C VAL A 69 -10.28 -4.31 6.89
N ARG A 70 -10.09 -4.83 5.68
CA ARG A 70 -10.16 -4.02 4.46
C ARG A 70 -11.63 -3.79 4.14
N GLU A 71 -12.00 -2.55 3.84
CA GLU A 71 -13.40 -2.17 3.56
C GLU A 71 -13.48 -1.21 2.38
N GLU A 72 -14.57 -1.28 1.62
CA GLU A 72 -14.88 -0.30 0.58
C GLU A 72 -15.94 0.68 1.09
N ILE A 73 -15.57 1.95 1.26
CA ILE A 73 -16.47 2.99 1.77
C ILE A 73 -16.56 4.10 0.71
N ARG A 74 -17.78 4.36 0.22
CA ARG A 74 -18.08 5.34 -0.83
C ARG A 74 -17.14 5.22 -2.06
N GLY A 75 -16.84 3.99 -2.49
CA GLY A 75 -15.98 3.72 -3.64
C GLY A 75 -14.48 3.90 -3.38
N LYS A 76 -14.07 4.05 -2.12
CA LYS A 76 -12.66 4.09 -1.70
C LYS A 76 -12.32 2.81 -0.93
N GLU A 77 -11.30 2.10 -1.39
CA GLU A 77 -10.75 0.95 -0.66
C GLU A 77 -9.86 1.44 0.47
N ILE A 78 -10.20 1.07 1.69
CA ILE A 78 -9.47 1.39 2.92
C ILE A 78 -8.79 0.11 3.38
N ASN A 79 -7.46 0.10 3.43
CA ASN A 79 -6.73 -1.11 3.80
C ASN A 79 -6.96 -1.47 5.27
N ILE A 80 -6.90 -0.48 6.16
CA ILE A 80 -7.06 -0.69 7.59
C ILE A 80 -8.29 0.08 8.06
N PHE A 81 -9.39 -0.61 8.25
CA PHE A 81 -10.61 -0.07 8.83
C PHE A 81 -10.99 -0.83 10.10
N GLY A 82 -11.42 -0.11 11.13
CA GLY A 82 -11.96 -0.70 12.34
C GLY A 82 -12.58 0.33 13.28
N ILE A 83 -13.33 -0.18 14.26
CA ILE A 83 -13.92 0.63 15.32
C ILE A 83 -13.30 0.19 16.65
N GLY A 84 -12.84 1.15 17.42
CA GLY A 84 -12.22 0.95 18.72
C GLY A 84 -12.77 1.90 19.77
N GLU A 85 -12.14 1.86 20.92
CA GLU A 85 -12.36 2.77 22.02
C GLU A 85 -11.02 3.34 22.48
N LYS A 86 -11.00 4.64 22.75
CA LYS A 86 -9.87 5.33 23.35
C LYS A 86 -10.40 6.25 24.44
N GLU A 87 -9.91 6.10 25.67
CA GLU A 87 -10.32 6.93 26.81
C GLU A 87 -11.85 6.97 27.01
N GLY A 88 -12.54 5.83 26.83
CA GLY A 88 -13.99 5.71 26.96
C GLY A 88 -14.81 6.30 25.81
N LYS A 89 -14.16 6.80 24.74
CA LYS A 89 -14.81 7.31 23.54
C LYS A 89 -14.63 6.36 22.37
N GLU A 90 -15.68 6.17 21.58
CA GLU A 90 -15.60 5.42 20.34
C GLU A 90 -14.74 6.17 19.30
N VAL A 91 -13.84 5.43 18.66
CA VAL A 91 -12.95 5.98 17.62
C VAL A 91 -12.96 5.07 16.40
N PHE A 92 -12.90 5.66 15.22
CA PHE A 92 -12.74 4.95 13.95
C PHE A 92 -11.26 4.93 13.59
N VAL A 93 -10.72 3.74 13.35
CA VAL A 93 -9.36 3.56 12.85
C VAL A 93 -9.43 3.47 11.34
N VAL A 94 -8.75 4.39 10.66
CA VAL A 94 -8.68 4.47 9.19
C VAL A 94 -7.21 4.56 8.82
N GLY A 95 -6.76 3.66 7.94
CA GLY A 95 -5.35 3.63 7.59
C GLY A 95 -4.98 2.90 6.30
N GLU A 96 -3.74 3.15 5.91
CA GLU A 96 -3.10 2.63 4.71
C GLU A 96 -1.96 1.68 5.07
N ALA A 97 -1.81 0.62 4.30
CA ALA A 97 -0.67 -0.29 4.38
C ALA A 97 0.14 -0.22 3.09
N LYS A 98 1.31 0.42 3.13
CA LYS A 98 2.22 0.53 1.98
C LYS A 98 3.60 0.04 2.35
N VAL A 99 4.05 -1.05 1.72
CA VAL A 99 5.39 -1.63 1.95
C VAL A 99 6.48 -0.56 1.79
N ARG A 100 6.37 0.28 0.75
CA ARG A 100 7.26 1.39 0.49
C ARG A 100 6.48 2.67 0.20
N LEU A 101 7.00 3.80 0.67
CA LEU A 101 6.36 5.11 0.53
C LEU A 101 6.78 5.87 -0.74
N ASP A 102 7.82 5.41 -1.44
CA ASP A 102 8.37 6.03 -2.65
C ASP A 102 7.63 5.64 -3.94
N GLU A 103 6.70 4.68 -3.89
CA GLU A 103 5.86 4.31 -5.04
C GLU A 103 4.81 5.38 -5.38
N VAL A 104 4.57 6.33 -4.47
CA VAL A 104 3.72 7.50 -4.71
C VAL A 104 4.61 8.63 -5.23
N LYS A 105 4.28 9.17 -6.42
CA LYS A 105 5.07 10.19 -7.13
C LYS A 105 5.33 11.49 -6.35
N ALA A 106 4.78 11.65 -5.15
CA ALA A 106 5.11 12.67 -4.16
C ALA A 106 4.83 12.13 -2.74
N GLN A 107 5.61 12.55 -1.74
CA GLN A 107 5.33 12.23 -0.32
C GLN A 107 3.94 12.69 0.13
N ASP A 108 3.42 13.77 -0.47
CA ASP A 108 2.08 14.27 -0.18
C ASP A 108 0.97 13.33 -0.64
N GLY A 109 1.18 12.58 -1.72
CA GLY A 109 0.11 11.78 -2.32
C GLY A 109 -0.43 10.68 -1.41
N VAL A 110 0.40 10.11 -0.52
CA VAL A 110 -0.08 9.11 0.45
C VAL A 110 -0.88 9.73 1.58
N PHE A 111 -0.55 10.96 1.97
CA PHE A 111 -1.32 11.68 2.97
C PHE A 111 -2.66 12.12 2.40
N ASP A 112 -2.67 12.67 1.19
CA ASP A 112 -3.88 13.12 0.52
C ASP A 112 -4.83 11.94 0.24
N GLU A 113 -4.29 10.78 -0.15
CA GLU A 113 -5.05 9.54 -0.30
C GLU A 113 -5.70 9.10 1.03
N LEU A 114 -4.97 9.18 2.14
CA LEU A 114 -5.52 8.83 3.45
C LEU A 114 -6.59 9.84 3.89
N GLU A 115 -6.42 11.14 3.65
CA GLU A 115 -7.43 12.15 3.97
C GLU A 115 -8.71 11.99 3.13
N ASP A 116 -8.59 11.62 1.86
CA ASP A 116 -9.72 11.26 1.00
C ASP A 116 -10.53 10.11 1.59
N LYS A 117 -9.83 9.07 2.08
CA LYS A 117 -10.44 7.90 2.70
C LYS A 117 -11.10 8.25 4.03
N VAL A 118 -10.45 9.06 4.86
CA VAL A 118 -11.03 9.58 6.11
C VAL A 118 -12.29 10.40 5.83
N SER A 119 -12.28 11.22 4.79
CA SER A 119 -13.45 12.01 4.37
C SER A 119 -14.61 11.10 3.96
N ALA A 120 -14.35 10.06 3.16
CA ALA A 120 -15.35 9.07 2.79
C ALA A 120 -15.98 8.38 4.02
N VAL A 121 -15.16 8.02 5.02
CA VAL A 121 -15.65 7.42 6.28
C VAL A 121 -16.52 8.40 7.06
N LYS A 122 -16.12 9.68 7.16
CA LYS A 122 -16.92 10.71 7.84
C LYS A 122 -18.23 11.00 7.12
N GLU A 123 -18.26 10.92 5.80
CA GLU A 123 -19.49 11.10 5.03
C GLU A 123 -20.46 9.92 5.21
N GLU A 124 -19.95 8.70 5.36
CA GLU A 124 -20.75 7.50 5.59
C GLU A 124 -21.27 7.39 7.03
N TYR A 125 -20.38 7.61 8.03
CA TYR A 125 -20.67 7.37 9.45
C TYR A 125 -21.00 8.64 10.25
N GLY A 126 -20.83 9.82 9.65
CA GLY A 126 -21.13 11.12 10.24
C GLY A 126 -19.89 11.98 10.50
N GLN A 127 -20.04 13.29 10.30
CA GLN A 127 -18.92 14.25 10.36
C GLN A 127 -18.33 14.43 11.77
N GLY A 128 -19.08 14.08 12.81
CA GLY A 128 -18.69 14.23 14.21
C GLY A 128 -17.91 13.05 14.79
N ILE A 129 -17.63 12.00 14.02
CA ILE A 129 -16.87 10.84 14.51
C ILE A 129 -15.39 11.20 14.75
N ASP A 130 -14.82 10.62 15.79
CA ASP A 130 -13.39 10.70 16.05
C ASP A 130 -12.64 9.67 15.20
N VAL A 131 -11.67 10.12 14.40
CA VAL A 131 -10.89 9.26 13.50
C VAL A 131 -9.43 9.24 13.91
N VAL A 132 -8.88 8.04 14.10
CA VAL A 132 -7.45 7.78 14.26
C VAL A 132 -6.88 7.37 12.91
N LYS A 133 -5.99 8.22 12.38
CA LYS A 133 -5.33 8.03 11.09
C LYS A 133 -4.04 7.25 11.26
N ILE A 134 -3.91 6.14 10.55
CA ILE A 134 -2.74 5.25 10.63
C ILE A 134 -2.11 5.06 9.25
N LEU A 135 -0.79 5.04 9.21
CA LEU A 135 -0.04 4.64 8.05
C LEU A 135 0.98 3.57 8.45
N VAL A 136 0.89 2.40 7.83
CA VAL A 136 1.79 1.28 8.06
C VAL A 136 2.75 1.16 6.89
N THR A 137 4.05 1.10 7.19
CA THR A 137 5.12 0.94 6.19
C THR A 137 6.24 0.06 6.71
N HIS A 138 7.08 -0.49 5.85
CA HIS A 138 8.27 -1.16 6.34
C HIS A 138 9.25 -0.15 6.95
N HIS A 139 9.41 1.01 6.32
CA HIS A 139 10.32 2.06 6.77
C HIS A 139 9.83 3.46 6.37
N ALA A 140 10.03 4.42 7.26
CA ALA A 140 9.82 5.85 7.02
C ALA A 140 11.00 6.67 7.55
N THR A 141 11.40 7.69 6.80
CA THR A 141 12.44 8.61 7.27
C THR A 141 11.93 9.47 8.42
N LYS A 142 12.83 9.99 9.27
CA LYS A 142 12.46 10.93 10.35
C LYS A 142 11.69 12.14 9.84
N GLY A 143 12.07 12.67 8.68
CA GLY A 143 11.37 13.80 8.03
C GLY A 143 9.92 13.46 7.70
N PHE A 144 9.68 12.28 7.12
CA PHE A 144 8.33 11.79 6.82
C PHE A 144 7.50 11.58 8.09
N ILE A 145 8.07 10.94 9.12
CA ILE A 145 7.38 10.71 10.41
C ILE A 145 6.99 12.04 11.05
N ASN A 146 7.88 13.04 11.02
CA ASN A 146 7.59 14.36 11.57
C ASN A 146 6.46 15.06 10.80
N LEU A 147 6.44 14.97 9.47
CA LEU A 147 5.39 15.54 8.63
C LEU A 147 4.04 14.85 8.88
N ALA A 148 4.03 13.52 8.95
CA ALA A 148 2.83 12.74 9.28
C ALA A 148 2.28 13.11 10.66
N LYS A 149 3.16 13.28 11.65
CA LYS A 149 2.79 13.72 13.00
C LYS A 149 2.14 15.10 13.01
N GLN A 150 2.64 16.06 12.22
CA GLN A 150 2.02 17.38 12.08
C GLN A 150 0.61 17.30 11.50
N ARG A 151 0.32 16.29 10.66
CA ARG A 151 -1.01 16.00 10.12
C ARG A 151 -1.87 15.12 11.04
N GLY A 152 -1.39 14.77 12.24
CA GLY A 152 -2.10 13.88 13.16
C GLY A 152 -2.21 12.44 12.67
N ILE A 153 -1.23 11.97 11.90
CA ILE A 153 -1.16 10.61 11.36
C ILE A 153 -0.13 9.82 12.18
N ILE A 154 -0.53 8.64 12.66
CA ILE A 154 0.35 7.70 13.34
C ILE A 154 1.05 6.87 12.26
N VAL A 155 2.38 7.01 12.14
CA VAL A 155 3.20 6.15 11.29
C VAL A 155 3.70 4.98 12.12
N ILE A 156 3.49 3.77 11.62
CA ILE A 156 3.91 2.53 12.27
C ILE A 156 4.80 1.79 11.29
N GLN A 157 6.06 1.58 11.67
CA GLN A 157 6.99 0.80 10.88
C GLN A 157 6.90 -0.66 11.27
N SER A 158 7.03 -1.56 10.30
CA SER A 158 6.69 -2.97 10.49
C SER A 158 7.60 -3.75 11.44
N PHE A 159 8.71 -3.14 11.86
CA PHE A 159 9.62 -3.70 12.84
C PHE A 159 9.37 -3.17 14.27
N GLU A 160 8.36 -2.30 14.48
CA GLU A 160 8.06 -1.68 15.77
C GLU A 160 7.06 -2.45 16.62
N TRP A 161 6.31 -3.40 16.02
CA TRP A 161 5.34 -4.21 16.74
C TRP A 161 5.92 -5.47 17.38
#